data_AF-A0A1E1WWH6-F1
#
_entry.id   AF-A0A1E1WWH6-F1
#
_cell.length_a   1.000
_cell.length_b   1.000
_cell.length_c   1.000
_cell.angle_alpha   90.00
_cell.angle_beta   90.00
_cell.angle_gamma   90.00
#
_symmetry.space_group_name_H-M   'P 1'
#
loop_
_entity.id
_entity.type
_entity.pdbx_description
1 polymer ?
#
loop_
_entity_poly.entity_id
_entity_poly.type
_entity_poly.pdbx_seq_one_letter_code
_entity_poly.pdbx_strand_id
1 'polypeptide(L)'
;MGRQESFAISGIAAALTVLLTTNGALAWTNPEGCGSTPIAPVLESREDRVVGGQEAVPGSWPWHAGLHMSAFWDSTYFCGGALISDRHVLTAAHCVSYY
;
A
#
# COMPACT_ATOMS: atom_id res chain seq x y z
N MET A 1 -4.20 -1.97 -55.44
CA MET A 1 -5.56 -1.42 -55.25
C MET A 1 -5.55 -0.72 -53.88
N GLY A 2 -4.91 0.44 -53.78
CA GLY A 2 -5.59 1.76 -53.82
C GLY A 2 -6.14 2.08 -52.42
N ARG A 3 -5.78 3.15 -51.72
CA ARG A 3 -5.36 4.49 -52.17
C ARG A 3 -4.64 5.21 -51.02
N GLN A 4 -3.53 5.88 -51.34
CA GLN A 4 -2.89 6.88 -50.50
C GLN A 4 -3.83 8.10 -50.42
N GLU A 5 -4.17 8.56 -49.22
CA GLU A 5 -4.73 9.89 -49.02
C GLU A 5 -3.78 10.63 -48.10
N SER A 6 -3.01 11.54 -48.71
CA SER A 6 -2.07 12.44 -48.08
C SER A 6 -2.80 13.35 -47.08
N PHE A 7 -2.51 13.20 -45.78
CA PHE A 7 -2.80 14.27 -44.82
C PHE A 7 -1.50 14.93 -44.38
N ALA A 8 -1.20 16.02 -45.09
CA ALA A 8 -0.22 17.00 -44.69
C ALA A 8 -0.61 17.58 -43.31
N ILE A 9 0.26 17.31 -42.34
CA ILE A 9 0.80 18.24 -41.33
C ILE A 9 -0.10 19.44 -40.99
N SER A 10 -0.76 19.38 -39.83
CA SER A 10 -0.97 20.58 -39.02
C SER A 10 -1.07 20.22 -37.52
N GLY A 11 0.00 20.50 -36.79
CA GLY A 11 -0.07 21.03 -35.42
C GLY A 11 -0.35 20.12 -34.22
N ILE A 12 -0.76 18.85 -34.35
CA ILE A 12 -1.21 18.07 -33.17
C ILE A 12 -0.27 16.90 -32.79
N ALA A 13 0.73 16.57 -33.62
CA ALA A 13 1.58 15.39 -33.41
C ALA A 13 2.67 15.50 -32.34
N ALA A 14 2.86 16.67 -31.70
CA ALA A 14 3.95 16.87 -30.73
C ALA A 14 3.65 16.34 -29.32
N ALA A 15 2.37 16.09 -28.98
CA ALA A 15 1.99 15.65 -27.63
C ALA A 15 2.06 14.12 -27.43
N LEU A 16 1.97 13.33 -28.50
CA LEU A 16 1.91 11.87 -28.39
C LEU A 16 3.29 11.18 -28.32
N THR A 17 4.36 11.85 -28.74
CA THR A 17 5.70 11.24 -28.78
C THR A 17 6.48 11.36 -27.46
N VAL A 18 6.03 12.17 -26.50
CA VAL A 18 6.67 12.28 -25.17
C VAL A 18 6.44 11.04 -24.30
N LEU A 19 5.47 10.18 -24.62
CA LEU A 19 5.11 9.02 -23.79
C LEU A 19 5.91 7.74 -24.08
N LEU A 20 6.79 7.71 -25.08
CA LEU A 20 7.45 6.45 -25.48
C LEU A 20 8.99 6.45 -25.34
N THR A 21 9.63 7.52 -24.87
CA THR A 21 11.11 7.56 -24.78
C THR A 21 11.70 7.93 -23.42
N THR A 22 10.90 8.13 -22.36
CA THR A 22 11.50 8.12 -21.04
C THR A 22 11.71 6.66 -20.64
N ASN A 23 12.97 6.21 -20.72
CA ASN A 23 13.49 5.16 -19.85
C ASN A 23 13.49 5.62 -18.37
N GLY A 24 12.49 6.39 -17.96
CA GLY A 24 12.14 6.51 -16.57
C GLY A 24 11.41 5.23 -16.28
N ALA A 25 11.98 4.39 -15.41
CA ALA A 25 11.15 3.48 -14.66
C ALA A 25 9.90 4.28 -14.28
N LEU A 26 8.74 3.85 -14.78
CA LEU A 26 7.48 4.22 -14.17
C LEU A 26 7.58 3.59 -12.78
N ALA A 27 8.31 4.26 -11.89
CA ALA A 27 8.18 4.04 -10.48
C ALA A 27 6.70 4.23 -10.28
N TRP A 28 6.03 3.12 -10.03
CA TRP A 28 4.66 3.11 -9.58
C TRP A 28 4.73 3.77 -8.21
N THR A 29 4.80 5.10 -8.20
CA THR A 29 4.69 5.89 -6.99
C THR A 29 3.28 5.60 -6.55
N ASN A 30 3.14 4.86 -5.45
CA ASN A 30 1.86 4.64 -4.79
C ASN A 30 1.14 6.00 -4.79
N PRO A 31 0.03 6.16 -5.52
CA PRO A 31 -0.49 7.49 -5.84
C PRO A 31 -0.95 8.28 -4.59
N GLU A 32 -0.88 7.66 -3.40
CA GLU A 32 -1.30 8.23 -2.11
C GLU A 32 -0.35 7.82 -0.95
N GLY A 33 0.93 7.52 -1.20
CA GLY A 33 1.93 7.38 -0.12
C GLY A 33 1.72 6.25 0.90
N CYS A 34 0.93 5.21 0.58
CA CYS A 34 0.70 4.06 1.46
C CYS A 34 1.86 3.04 1.45
N GLY A 35 1.91 2.16 2.46
CA GLY A 35 2.89 1.06 2.55
C GLY A 35 4.35 1.49 2.81
N SER A 36 4.61 2.79 2.90
CA SER A 36 5.90 3.35 3.28
C SER A 36 5.97 3.52 4.79
N THR A 37 7.09 3.13 5.38
CA THR A 37 7.37 3.37 6.79
C THR A 37 8.30 4.57 6.97
N PRO A 38 7.84 5.68 7.59
CA PRO A 38 8.70 6.84 7.86
C PRO A 38 9.80 6.55 8.89
N ILE A 39 9.57 5.56 9.76
CA ILE A 39 10.49 5.15 10.82
C ILE A 39 10.95 3.72 10.52
N ALA A 40 12.21 3.55 10.14
CA ALA A 40 12.72 2.23 9.78
C ALA A 40 12.58 1.24 10.96
N PRO A 41 12.01 0.04 10.74
CA PRO A 41 12.00 -1.01 11.75
C PRO A 41 13.41 -1.54 11.98
N VAL A 42 13.72 -1.94 13.21
CA VAL A 42 14.91 -2.75 13.50
C VAL A 42 14.57 -4.20 13.17
N LEU A 43 15.26 -4.77 12.19
CA LEU A 43 15.11 -6.16 11.78
C LEU A 43 16.45 -6.85 12.04
N GLU A 44 16.51 -7.81 12.97
CA GLU A 44 17.75 -8.56 13.23
C GLU A 44 18.03 -9.57 12.13
N SER A 45 16.97 -10.13 11.55
CA SER A 45 17.03 -10.93 10.34
C SER A 45 15.97 -10.46 9.33
N ARG A 46 16.15 -10.81 8.04
CA ARG A 46 15.11 -10.55 7.01
C ARG A 46 13.80 -11.31 7.27
N GLU A 47 13.75 -12.21 8.25
CA GLU A 47 12.67 -13.18 8.46
C GLU A 47 11.95 -13.07 9.82
N ASP A 48 12.19 -12.02 10.61
CA ASP A 48 11.55 -11.91 11.93
C ASP A 48 10.05 -11.57 11.79
N ARG A 49 9.20 -12.60 11.80
CA ARG A 49 7.74 -12.46 11.69
C ARG A 49 7.00 -13.27 12.74
N VAL A 50 7.51 -13.16 13.97
CA VAL A 50 6.92 -13.63 15.25
C VAL A 50 6.86 -15.17 15.33
N VAL A 51 7.70 -15.88 16.08
CA VAL A 51 7.67 -16.14 17.55
C VAL A 51 9.11 -16.11 18.08
N GLY A 52 9.33 -15.52 19.27
CA GLY A 52 10.66 -15.19 19.80
C GLY A 52 11.21 -13.85 19.32
N GLY A 53 10.38 -13.06 18.62
CA GLY A 53 10.73 -11.75 18.10
C GLY A 53 10.92 -10.68 19.18
N GLN A 54 11.09 -9.44 18.74
CA GLN A 54 11.39 -8.30 19.60
C GLN A 54 10.34 -7.22 19.52
N GLU A 55 10.35 -6.34 20.50
CA GLU A 55 9.50 -5.15 20.53
C GLU A 55 9.76 -4.30 19.28
N ALA A 56 8.68 -3.91 18.60
CA ALA A 56 8.80 -3.07 17.41
C ALA A 56 9.20 -1.65 17.80
N VAL A 57 9.99 -0.99 16.95
CA VAL A 57 10.23 0.45 17.11
C VAL A 57 8.89 1.18 17.02
N PRO A 58 8.52 2.03 18.00
CA PRO A 58 7.25 2.73 17.98
C PRO A 58 7.03 3.50 16.67
N GLY A 59 5.88 3.26 16.02
CA GLY A 59 5.52 3.90 14.75
C GLY A 59 6.20 3.34 13.49
N SER A 60 7.10 2.35 13.61
CA SER A 60 7.76 1.73 12.44
C SER A 60 6.83 0.88 11.57
N TRP A 61 5.64 0.54 12.08
CA TRP A 61 4.58 -0.15 11.36
C TRP A 61 3.29 0.69 11.43
N PRO A 62 3.21 1.82 10.70
CA PRO A 62 2.15 2.81 10.88
C PRO A 62 0.75 2.32 10.50
N TRP A 63 0.66 1.24 9.72
CA TRP A 63 -0.60 0.60 9.38
C TRP A 63 -1.05 -0.45 10.40
N HIS A 64 -0.23 -0.84 11.38
CA HIS A 64 -0.61 -1.89 12.33
C HIS A 64 -1.78 -1.43 13.21
N ALA A 65 -2.86 -2.22 13.24
CA ALA A 65 -4.03 -1.95 14.04
C ALA A 65 -4.29 -3.09 15.03
N GLY A 66 -4.55 -2.76 16.29
CA GLY A 66 -5.03 -3.71 17.29
C GLY A 66 -6.55 -3.71 17.37
N LEU A 67 -7.16 -4.90 17.33
CA LEU A 67 -8.58 -5.08 17.54
C LEU A 67 -8.82 -5.47 19.00
N HIS A 68 -9.62 -4.65 19.68
CA HIS A 68 -9.98 -4.85 21.08
C HIS A 68 -11.47 -5.12 21.21
N MET A 69 -11.83 -6.10 22.01
CA MET A 69 -13.21 -6.38 22.37
C MET A 69 -13.53 -5.64 23.67
N SER A 70 -14.64 -4.90 23.70
CA SER A 70 -15.10 -4.26 24.91
C SER A 70 -15.71 -5.33 25.82
N ALA A 71 -15.06 -5.55 26.97
CA ALA A 71 -15.65 -6.22 28.11
C ALA A 71 -16.15 -5.17 29.11
N PHE A 72 -17.04 -5.57 30.01
CA PHE A 72 -17.74 -4.68 30.96
C PHE A 72 -16.85 -3.61 31.63
N TRP A 73 -15.60 -3.95 31.94
CA TRP A 73 -14.67 -3.09 32.69
C TRP A 73 -13.30 -2.93 32.01
N ASP A 74 -13.07 -3.57 30.86
CA ASP A 74 -11.76 -3.61 30.21
C ASP A 74 -11.88 -3.80 28.68
N SER A 75 -10.82 -3.45 27.95
CA SER A 75 -10.70 -3.67 26.50
C SER A 75 -9.60 -4.68 26.21
N THR A 76 -9.98 -5.92 25.89
CA THR A 76 -9.00 -6.99 25.66
C THR A 76 -8.59 -7.04 24.19
N TYR A 77 -7.29 -6.95 23.91
CA TYR A 77 -6.73 -7.21 22.58
C TYR A 77 -6.96 -8.68 22.19
N PHE A 78 -7.43 -8.94 20.98
CA PHE A 78 -7.70 -10.31 20.55
C PHE A 78 -7.28 -10.62 19.10
N CYS A 79 -7.17 -9.61 18.24
CA CYS A 79 -6.75 -9.78 16.84
C CYS A 79 -5.97 -8.55 16.35
N GLY A 80 -5.23 -8.73 15.25
CA GLY A 80 -4.58 -7.63 14.52
C GLY A 80 -5.33 -7.23 13.25
N GLY A 81 -4.83 -6.17 12.61
CA GLY A 81 -5.28 -5.69 11.30
C GLY A 81 -4.30 -4.70 10.67
N ALA A 82 -4.64 -4.23 9.48
CA ALA A 82 -3.89 -3.23 8.74
C ALA A 82 -4.80 -2.08 8.28
N LEU A 83 -4.43 -0.83 8.57
CA LEU A 83 -5.08 0.36 8.04
C LEU A 83 -4.83 0.47 6.52
N ILE A 84 -5.89 0.43 5.73
CA ILE A 84 -5.81 0.47 4.25
C ILE A 84 -6.39 1.76 3.65
N SER A 85 -7.16 2.51 4.45
CA SER A 85 -7.61 3.86 4.13
C SER A 85 -7.75 4.67 5.42
N ASP A 86 -8.06 5.97 5.29
CA ASP A 86 -8.46 6.86 6.38
C ASP A 86 -9.51 6.32 7.37
N ARG A 87 -10.35 5.35 6.95
CA ARG A 87 -11.50 4.85 7.72
C ARG A 87 -11.67 3.33 7.70
N HIS A 88 -10.75 2.59 7.09
CA HIS A 88 -10.89 1.14 6.91
C HIS A 88 -9.67 0.38 7.41
N VAL A 89 -9.92 -0.62 8.26
CA VAL A 89 -8.94 -1.62 8.71
C VAL A 89 -9.28 -2.96 8.08
N LEU A 90 -8.31 -3.55 7.39
CA LEU A 90 -8.37 -4.92 6.88
C LEU A 90 -7.95 -5.90 7.99
N THR A 91 -8.72 -6.97 8.18
CA THR A 91 -8.45 -8.03 9.16
C THR A 91 -8.92 -9.39 8.65
N ALA A 92 -8.68 -10.45 9.40
CA ALA A 92 -9.16 -11.79 9.08
C ALA A 92 -10.68 -11.91 9.34
N ALA A 93 -11.39 -12.63 8.47
CA ALA A 93 -12.84 -12.81 8.61
C ALA A 93 -13.24 -13.43 9.96
N HIS A 94 -12.47 -14.39 10.47
CA HIS A 94 -12.74 -15.04 11.76
C HIS A 94 -12.54 -14.12 12.97
N CYS A 95 -11.89 -12.96 12.82
CA CYS A 95 -11.79 -11.97 13.89
C CYS A 95 -13.10 -11.16 14.04
N VAL A 96 -13.96 -11.15 13.03
CA VAL A 96 -15.21 -10.36 13.02
C VAL A 96 -16.46 -11.20 12.80
N SER A 97 -16.31 -12.41 12.31
CA SER A 97 -17.41 -13.35 12.03
C SER A 97 -17.36 -14.49 13.04
N TYR A 98 -18.01 -14.29 14.18
CA TYR A 98 -18.53 -15.37 15.00
C TYR A 98 -20.00 -15.59 14.63
N TYR A 99 -20.23 -16.48 13.65
CA TYR A 99 -21.48 -17.23 13.46
C TYR A 99 -21.13 -18.72 13.42
#